data_AF-A0A9D8L8N1-F1
#
_entry.id   AF-A0A9D8L8N1-F1
#
_cell.length_a   1.000
_cell.length_b   1.000
_cell.length_c   1.000
_cell.angle_alpha   90.00
_cell.angle_beta   90.00
_cell.angle_gamma   90.00
#
_symmetry.space_group_name_H-M   'P 1'
#
loop_
_entity.id
_entity.type
_entity.pdbx_description
1 polymer ?
#
loop_
_entity_poly.entity_id
_entity_poly.type
_entity_poly.pdbx_seq_one_letter_code
_entity_poly.pdbx_strand_id
1 'polypeptide(L)'
;DYALAVWGLGDFNALIRTGRLSLDDLFDEDMLGDDLEAWLDESQLMRRTFRNCAIIAGLIERRHPGQKEKTGRQITVSSDIIYDVLYQHEPDHILIQATRRDAARGLLDIERLGHMLARIRRHIVHKPLDRISPLAVPVMLDIGKVPVMGEARESTMAEAAEELIAEAMGIGAEQRKRAN
;
A
#
# COMPACT_ATOMS: atom_id res chain seq x y z
N ASP A 1 18.93 3.84 -7.79
CA ASP A 1 18.15 3.51 -6.58
C ASP A 1 16.87 2.78 -6.96
N TYR A 2 16.90 1.45 -6.98
CA TYR A 2 15.70 0.63 -7.23
C TYR A 2 15.72 -0.55 -6.26
N ALA A 3 15.47 -0.27 -4.98
CA ALA A 3 15.32 -1.30 -3.96
C ALA A 3 14.03 -1.02 -3.19
N LEU A 4 13.25 -2.06 -2.96
CA LEU A 4 12.07 -2.04 -2.09
C LEU A 4 12.37 -2.93 -0.88
N ALA A 5 12.10 -2.42 0.32
CA ALA A 5 12.12 -3.20 1.54
C ALA A 5 10.68 -3.51 1.96
N VAL A 6 10.33 -4.80 1.99
CA VAL A 6 9.02 -5.28 2.44
C VAL A 6 9.20 -5.95 3.80
N TRP A 7 8.38 -5.55 4.76
CA TRP A 7 8.32 -6.16 6.10
C TRP A 7 6.96 -6.82 6.26
N GLY A 8 6.94 -8.01 6.83
CA GLY A 8 5.72 -8.79 7.06
C GLY A 8 5.81 -9.59 8.36
N LEU A 9 4.67 -10.12 8.81
CA LEU A 9 4.55 -10.87 10.06
C LEU A 9 5.14 -12.30 9.97
N GLY A 10 5.15 -12.88 8.76
CA GLY A 10 5.60 -14.25 8.53
C GLY A 10 7.02 -14.38 7.97
N ASP A 11 7.59 -15.58 8.09
CA ASP A 11 8.86 -15.92 7.44
C ASP A 11 8.66 -16.17 5.94
N PHE A 12 8.93 -15.14 5.14
CA PHE A 12 8.90 -15.23 3.67
C PHE A 12 9.80 -16.34 3.12
N ASN A 13 10.94 -16.64 3.76
CA ASN A 13 11.81 -17.72 3.29
C ASN A 13 11.12 -19.07 3.42
N ALA A 14 10.41 -19.30 4.52
CA ALA A 14 9.63 -20.51 4.72
C ALA A 14 8.46 -20.60 3.72
N LEU A 15 7.76 -19.49 3.46
CA LEU A 15 6.65 -19.45 2.50
C LEU A 15 7.11 -19.79 1.07
N ILE A 16 8.22 -19.20 0.62
CA ILE A 16 8.77 -19.46 -0.71
C ILE A 16 9.27 -20.91 -0.82
N ARG A 17 10.00 -21.39 0.18
CA ARG A 17 10.53 -22.77 0.20
C ARG A 17 9.43 -23.83 0.22
N THR A 18 8.29 -23.55 0.86
CA THR A 18 7.14 -24.47 0.94
C THR A 18 6.20 -24.35 -0.27
N GLY A 19 6.47 -23.44 -1.21
CA GLY A 19 5.61 -23.18 -2.36
C GLY A 19 4.31 -22.45 -2.02
N ARG A 20 4.14 -22.01 -0.77
CA ARG A 20 2.98 -21.20 -0.34
C ARG A 20 3.03 -19.76 -0.88
N LEU A 21 4.21 -19.33 -1.35
CA LEU A 21 4.42 -18.08 -2.06
C LEU A 21 5.27 -18.35 -3.31
N SER A 22 4.66 -18.25 -4.49
CA SER A 22 5.37 -18.29 -5.77
C SER A 22 5.79 -16.87 -6.16
N LEU A 23 7.08 -16.65 -6.40
CA LEU A 23 7.57 -15.35 -6.88
C LEU A 23 7.20 -15.11 -8.34
N ASP A 24 7.08 -16.16 -9.15
CA ASP A 24 6.64 -16.01 -10.53
C ASP A 24 5.18 -15.58 -10.59
N ASP A 25 4.31 -16.16 -9.74
CA ASP A 25 2.90 -15.78 -9.68
C ASP A 25 2.75 -14.38 -9.06
N LEU A 26 3.55 -14.07 -8.02
CA LEU A 26 3.54 -12.77 -7.36
C LEU A 26 3.95 -11.63 -8.30
N PHE A 27 4.76 -11.90 -9.32
CA PHE A 27 5.26 -10.92 -10.29
C PHE A 27 4.77 -11.19 -11.72
N ASP A 28 3.67 -11.94 -11.88
CA ASP A 28 3.08 -12.19 -13.21
C ASP A 28 2.51 -10.89 -13.80
N GLU A 29 2.68 -10.72 -15.11
CA GLU A 29 2.24 -9.50 -15.82
C GLU A 29 0.73 -9.36 -15.84
N ASP A 30 -0.01 -10.46 -15.67
CA ASP A 30 -1.48 -10.48 -15.61
C ASP A 30 -2.03 -9.54 -14.53
N MET A 31 -1.26 -9.28 -13.45
CA MET A 31 -1.66 -8.32 -12.41
C MET A 31 -1.83 -6.89 -12.92
N LEU A 32 -1.21 -6.54 -14.06
CA LEU A 32 -1.24 -5.19 -14.63
C LEU A 32 -2.52 -4.91 -15.44
N GLY A 33 -3.40 -5.90 -15.60
CA GLY A 33 -4.72 -5.74 -16.21
C GLY A 33 -5.70 -5.00 -15.30
N ASP A 34 -6.96 -5.44 -15.33
CA ASP A 34 -8.05 -4.78 -14.62
C ASP A 34 -7.82 -4.73 -13.09
N ASP A 35 -7.08 -5.69 -12.53
CA ASP A 35 -6.75 -5.74 -11.10
C ASP A 35 -5.89 -4.55 -10.65
N LEU A 36 -4.90 -4.14 -11.46
CA LEU A 36 -4.10 -2.96 -11.17
C LEU A 36 -4.96 -1.70 -11.21
N GLU A 37 -5.86 -1.61 -12.18
CA GLU A 37 -6.73 -0.45 -12.34
C GLU A 37 -7.69 -0.31 -11.14
N ALA A 38 -8.33 -1.41 -10.73
CA ALA A 38 -9.18 -1.45 -9.54
C ALA A 38 -8.39 -1.12 -8.26
N TRP A 39 -7.18 -1.67 -8.10
CA TRP A 39 -6.33 -1.34 -6.96
C TRP A 39 -5.89 0.12 -6.95
N LEU A 40 -5.57 0.69 -8.12
CA LEU A 40 -5.17 2.07 -8.25
C LEU A 40 -6.29 3.01 -7.84
N ASP A 41 -7.54 2.70 -8.16
CA ASP A 41 -8.68 3.53 -7.81
C ASP A 41 -8.86 3.69 -6.29
N GLU A 42 -8.47 2.70 -5.50
CA GLU A 42 -8.53 2.77 -4.04
C GLU A 42 -7.23 3.32 -3.43
N SER A 43 -6.18 3.50 -4.23
CA SER A 43 -4.86 3.86 -3.76
C SER A 43 -4.75 5.32 -3.29
N GLN A 44 -3.87 5.55 -2.31
CA GLN A 44 -3.48 6.90 -1.88
C GLN A 44 -2.83 7.70 -3.01
N LEU A 45 -2.21 7.03 -3.98
CA LEU A 45 -1.66 7.64 -5.17
C LEU A 45 -2.77 8.32 -5.97
N MET A 46 -3.88 7.63 -6.24
CA MET A 46 -4.99 8.17 -7.02
C MET A 46 -5.65 9.35 -6.31
N ARG A 47 -5.90 9.24 -4.99
CA ARG A 47 -6.42 10.37 -4.18
C ARG A 47 -5.50 11.59 -4.23
N ARG A 48 -4.18 11.39 -4.14
CA ARG A 48 -3.19 12.46 -4.24
C ARG A 48 -3.17 13.09 -5.65
N THR A 49 -3.29 12.29 -6.69
CA THR A 49 -3.37 12.77 -8.08
C THR A 49 -4.68 13.56 -8.29
N PHE A 50 -5.80 13.04 -7.79
CA PHE A 50 -7.12 13.66 -7.92
C PHE A 50 -7.15 15.04 -7.27
N ARG A 51 -6.51 15.18 -6.10
CA ARG A 51 -6.36 16.49 -5.44
C ARG A 51 -5.78 17.55 -6.38
N ASN A 52 -4.81 17.20 -7.22
CA ASN A 52 -4.26 18.16 -8.20
C ASN A 52 -5.28 18.47 -9.29
N CYS A 53 -5.96 17.47 -9.84
CA CYS A 53 -7.02 17.66 -10.84
C CYS A 53 -8.16 18.54 -10.29
N ALA A 54 -8.63 18.30 -9.07
CA ALA A 54 -9.69 19.06 -8.42
C ALA A 54 -9.30 20.53 -8.16
N ILE A 55 -8.03 20.80 -7.86
CA ILE A 55 -7.52 22.17 -7.72
C ILE A 55 -7.46 22.88 -9.07
N ILE A 56 -6.96 22.22 -10.11
CA ILE A 56 -6.88 22.78 -11.47
C ILE A 56 -8.27 23.05 -12.03
N ALA A 57 -9.21 22.13 -11.80
CA ALA A 57 -10.61 22.27 -12.20
C ALA A 57 -11.40 23.30 -11.38
N GLY A 58 -10.80 23.91 -10.35
CA GLY A 58 -11.45 24.93 -9.51
C GLY A 58 -12.45 24.38 -8.49
N LEU A 59 -12.61 23.07 -8.35
CA LEU A 59 -13.47 22.44 -7.35
C LEU A 59 -12.99 22.67 -5.92
N ILE A 60 -11.68 22.85 -5.75
CA ILE A 60 -11.07 23.16 -4.46
C ILE A 60 -10.30 24.46 -4.57
N GLU A 61 -10.92 25.54 -4.12
CA GLU A 61 -10.27 26.83 -3.99
C GLU A 61 -9.23 26.81 -2.85
N ARG A 62 -7.99 27.22 -3.17
CA ARG A 62 -6.90 27.37 -2.18
C ARG A 62 -6.96 28.70 -1.43
N ARG A 63 -7.37 29.77 -2.12
CA ARG A 63 -7.47 31.14 -1.62
C ARG A 63 -8.86 31.67 -1.94
N HIS A 64 -9.58 32.12 -0.92
CA HIS A 64 -10.85 32.81 -1.08
C HIS A 64 -10.72 34.24 -0.51
N PRO A 65 -11.15 35.30 -1.23
CA PRO A 65 -11.06 36.66 -0.74
C PRO A 65 -11.75 36.83 0.62
N GLY A 66 -11.05 37.36 1.62
CA GLY A 66 -11.59 37.58 2.97
C GLY A 66 -11.59 36.36 3.89
N GLN A 67 -11.17 35.18 3.43
CA GLN A 67 -11.01 33.98 4.27
C GLN A 67 -9.54 33.57 4.39
N LYS A 68 -9.20 32.90 5.49
CA LYS A 68 -7.87 32.29 5.65
C LYS A 68 -7.70 31.18 4.62
N GLU A 69 -6.48 31.07 4.08
CA GLU A 69 -6.12 29.98 3.17
C GLU A 69 -6.42 28.61 3.76
N LYS A 70 -7.01 27.72 2.95
CA LYS A 70 -7.22 26.34 3.39
C LYS A 70 -5.86 25.69 3.65
N THR A 71 -5.71 25.09 4.82
CA THR A 71 -4.50 24.34 5.16
C THR A 71 -4.36 23.12 4.25
N GLY A 72 -3.13 22.63 4.05
CA GLY A 72 -2.88 21.42 3.24
C GLY A 72 -3.75 20.24 3.66
N ARG A 73 -3.95 20.05 4.96
CA ARG A 73 -4.83 19.02 5.54
C ARG A 73 -6.30 19.21 5.15
N GLN A 74 -6.83 20.43 5.23
CA GLN A 74 -8.22 20.72 4.82
C GLN A 74 -8.43 20.48 3.33
N ILE A 75 -7.44 20.80 2.50
CA ILE A 75 -7.49 20.54 1.05
C ILE A 75 -7.55 19.03 0.81
N THR A 76 -6.71 18.23 1.48
CA THR A 76 -6.72 16.76 1.34
C THR A 76 -8.05 16.15 1.75
N VAL A 77 -8.59 16.53 2.92
CA VAL A 77 -9.90 16.03 3.36
C VAL A 77 -11.00 16.38 2.36
N SER A 78 -10.98 17.58 1.80
CA SER A 78 -11.98 17.99 0.80
C SER A 78 -11.83 17.20 -0.50
N SER A 79 -10.61 16.96 -0.97
CA SER A 79 -10.38 16.20 -2.20
C SER A 79 -10.78 14.74 -2.07
N ASP A 80 -10.52 14.12 -0.92
CA ASP A 80 -10.80 12.70 -0.71
C ASP A 80 -12.31 12.44 -0.72
N ILE A 81 -13.10 13.33 -0.09
CA ILE A 81 -14.57 13.23 -0.10
C ILE A 81 -15.12 13.38 -1.52
N ILE A 82 -14.64 14.35 -2.30
CA ILE A 82 -15.11 14.56 -3.68
C ILE A 82 -14.72 13.35 -4.54
N TYR A 83 -13.51 12.83 -4.36
CA TYR A 83 -13.07 11.62 -5.05
C TYR A 83 -13.99 10.44 -4.77
N ASP A 84 -14.31 10.18 -3.50
CA ASP A 84 -15.14 9.04 -3.09
C ASP A 84 -16.55 9.12 -3.68
N VAL A 85 -17.15 10.32 -3.66
CA VAL A 85 -18.48 10.54 -4.24
C VAL A 85 -18.47 10.32 -5.76
N LEU A 86 -17.51 10.90 -6.47
CA LEU A 86 -17.42 10.75 -7.92
C LEU A 86 -17.13 9.30 -8.30
N TYR A 87 -16.22 8.63 -7.60
CA TYR A 87 -15.89 7.24 -7.87
C TYR A 87 -17.10 6.31 -7.66
N GLN A 88 -17.88 6.52 -6.60
CA GLN A 88 -19.04 5.68 -6.27
C GLN A 88 -20.27 5.94 -7.15
N HIS A 89 -20.50 7.20 -7.56
CA HIS A 89 -21.76 7.59 -8.22
C HIS A 89 -21.59 7.96 -9.70
N GLU A 90 -20.41 8.41 -10.11
CA GLU A 90 -20.12 8.86 -11.48
C GLU A 90 -18.71 8.38 -11.90
N PRO A 91 -18.45 7.05 -11.99
CA PRO A 91 -17.12 6.52 -12.28
C PRO A 91 -16.57 7.00 -13.64
N ASP A 92 -17.46 7.28 -14.59
CA ASP A 92 -17.12 7.84 -15.91
C ASP A 92 -16.91 9.37 -15.90
N HIS A 93 -16.91 10.02 -14.73
CA HIS A 93 -16.75 11.47 -14.63
C HIS A 93 -15.38 11.91 -15.18
N ILE A 94 -15.35 13.03 -15.91
CA ILE A 94 -14.16 13.52 -16.62
C ILE A 94 -12.94 13.71 -15.71
N LEU A 95 -13.14 14.07 -14.44
CA LEU A 95 -12.06 14.23 -13.47
C LEU A 95 -11.47 12.89 -12.99
N ILE A 96 -12.29 11.84 -12.90
CA ILE A 96 -11.80 10.50 -12.62
C ILE A 96 -10.94 10.02 -13.80
N GLN A 97 -11.44 10.18 -15.03
CA GLN A 97 -10.68 9.84 -16.24
C GLN A 97 -9.37 10.64 -16.37
N ALA A 98 -9.40 11.93 -16.06
CA ALA A 98 -8.20 12.78 -16.07
C ALA A 98 -7.19 12.33 -15.01
N THR A 99 -7.67 11.97 -13.82
CA THR A 99 -6.81 11.48 -12.73
C THR A 99 -6.13 10.17 -13.10
N ARG A 100 -6.86 9.21 -13.68
CA ARG A 100 -6.29 7.95 -14.18
C ARG A 100 -5.19 8.21 -15.20
N ARG A 101 -5.46 9.10 -16.16
CA ARG A 101 -4.50 9.46 -17.22
C ARG A 101 -3.25 10.12 -16.67
N ASP A 102 -3.38 11.00 -15.69
CA ASP A 102 -2.25 11.68 -15.05
C ASP A 102 -1.41 10.69 -14.23
N ALA A 103 -2.06 9.79 -13.48
CA ALA A 103 -1.39 8.74 -12.71
C ALA A 103 -0.59 7.79 -13.63
N ALA A 104 -1.21 7.33 -14.72
CA ALA A 104 -0.61 6.38 -15.67
C ALA A 104 0.49 6.96 -16.57
N ARG A 105 0.60 8.30 -16.70
CA ARG A 105 1.66 8.94 -17.51
C ARG A 105 2.75 9.59 -16.69
N GLY A 106 2.38 10.21 -15.57
CA GLY A 106 3.28 11.07 -14.80
C GLY A 106 3.88 10.42 -13.56
N LEU A 107 3.24 9.38 -13.03
CA LEU A 107 3.60 8.79 -11.73
C LEU A 107 3.90 7.30 -11.79
N LEU A 108 3.24 6.57 -12.70
CA LEU A 108 3.47 5.15 -12.95
C LEU A 108 3.80 4.95 -14.42
N ASP A 109 4.96 4.37 -14.71
CA ASP A 109 5.31 3.95 -16.06
C ASP A 109 4.87 2.50 -16.26
N ILE A 110 3.56 2.30 -16.45
CA ILE A 110 2.92 0.98 -16.50
C ILE A 110 3.44 0.18 -17.71
N GLU A 111 3.61 0.84 -18.86
CA GLU A 111 4.15 0.21 -20.07
C GLU A 111 5.57 -0.31 -19.83
N ARG A 112 6.46 0.50 -19.25
CA ARG A 112 7.82 0.08 -18.91
C ARG A 112 7.83 -1.01 -17.84
N LEU A 113 6.91 -0.96 -16.87
CA LEU A 113 6.75 -2.01 -15.87
C LEU A 113 6.35 -3.33 -16.52
N GLY A 114 5.36 -3.33 -17.42
CA GLY A 114 4.94 -4.51 -18.16
C GLY A 114 6.09 -5.13 -18.96
N HIS A 115 6.84 -4.31 -19.71
CA HIS A 115 8.04 -4.78 -20.40
C HIS A 115 9.10 -5.35 -19.46
N MET A 116 9.26 -4.77 -18.27
CA MET A 116 10.18 -5.30 -17.26
C MET A 116 9.72 -6.66 -16.72
N LEU A 117 8.45 -6.80 -16.33
CA LEU A 117 7.88 -8.06 -15.82
C LEU A 117 7.98 -9.18 -16.86
N ALA A 118 7.58 -8.91 -18.10
CA ALA A 118 7.70 -9.85 -19.22
C ALA A 118 9.14 -10.34 -19.41
N ARG A 119 10.13 -9.43 -19.29
CA ARG A 119 11.55 -9.76 -19.43
C ARG A 119 12.10 -10.60 -18.27
N ILE A 120 11.65 -10.35 -17.04
CA ILE A 120 12.16 -11.06 -15.85
C ILE A 120 11.37 -12.32 -15.49
N ARG A 121 10.26 -12.59 -16.19
CA ARG A 121 9.41 -13.76 -15.98
C ARG A 121 10.26 -15.03 -15.91
N ARG A 122 10.14 -15.81 -14.82
CA ARG A 122 10.95 -17.02 -14.53
C ARG A 122 12.45 -16.81 -14.34
N HIS A 123 12.91 -15.57 -14.22
CA HIS A 123 14.31 -15.21 -13.98
C HIS A 123 14.51 -14.57 -12.59
N ILE A 124 13.57 -14.79 -11.67
CA ILE A 124 13.61 -14.26 -10.30
C ILE A 124 14.37 -15.24 -9.41
N VAL A 125 15.49 -14.80 -8.85
CA VAL A 125 16.30 -15.61 -7.92
C VAL A 125 16.05 -15.15 -6.49
N HIS A 126 15.39 -16.00 -5.70
CA HIS A 126 15.30 -15.81 -4.25
C HIS A 126 16.57 -16.30 -3.57
N LYS A 127 17.21 -15.43 -2.77
CA LYS A 127 18.42 -15.80 -2.00
C LYS A 127 18.22 -15.46 -0.53
N PRO A 128 17.95 -16.46 0.34
CA PRO A 128 17.93 -16.24 1.78
C PRO A 128 19.34 -15.87 2.26
N LEU A 129 19.44 -14.88 3.15
CA LEU A 129 20.70 -14.42 3.72
C LEU A 129 20.66 -14.51 5.25
N ASP A 130 21.71 -15.05 5.85
CA ASP A 130 21.85 -15.15 7.32
C ASP A 130 22.15 -13.79 7.98
N ARG A 131 22.49 -12.79 7.17
CA ARG A 131 22.81 -11.43 7.59
C ARG A 131 22.33 -10.41 6.56
N ILE A 132 22.10 -9.19 7.01
CA ILE A 132 21.70 -8.07 6.15
C ILE A 132 22.73 -7.87 5.03
N SER A 133 22.25 -7.74 3.79
CA SER A 133 23.09 -7.41 2.63
C SER A 133 23.60 -5.96 2.74
N PRO A 134 24.87 -5.67 2.43
CA PRO A 134 25.36 -4.29 2.32
C PRO A 134 24.52 -3.43 1.36
N LEU A 135 23.93 -4.04 0.32
CA LEU A 135 23.04 -3.34 -0.62
C LEU A 135 21.66 -3.00 -0.02
N ALA A 136 21.26 -3.66 1.06
CA ALA A 136 20.00 -3.39 1.76
C ALA A 136 20.16 -2.30 2.84
N VAL A 137 21.38 -1.99 3.28
CA VAL A 137 21.61 -1.00 4.35
C VAL A 137 21.00 0.37 4.03
N PRO A 138 21.17 0.94 2.81
CA PRO A 138 20.57 2.24 2.50
C PRO A 138 19.04 2.23 2.64
N VAL A 139 18.35 1.21 2.09
CA VAL A 139 16.88 1.14 2.14
C VAL A 139 16.35 0.85 3.55
N MET A 140 17.13 0.17 4.40
CA MET A 140 16.74 -0.08 5.79
C MET A 140 16.85 1.17 6.68
N LEU A 141 17.77 2.08 6.35
CA LEU A 141 17.97 3.34 7.06
C LEU A 141 17.11 4.49 6.51
N ASP A 142 16.48 4.28 5.35
CA ASP A 142 15.75 5.33 4.66
C ASP A 142 14.49 5.78 5.43
N ILE A 143 14.25 7.09 5.40
CA ILE A 143 13.14 7.73 6.11
C ILE A 143 11.98 7.86 5.13
N GLY A 144 11.24 6.76 4.98
CA GLY A 144 10.16 6.69 3.99
C GLY A 144 9.37 5.40 4.05
N LYS A 145 8.85 5.04 5.22
CA LYS A 145 7.99 3.85 5.38
C LYS A 145 6.55 4.22 5.08
N VAL A 146 5.97 3.61 4.05
CA VAL A 146 4.53 3.67 3.80
C VAL A 146 3.90 2.43 4.44
N PRO A 147 3.00 2.59 5.43
CA PRO A 147 2.28 1.44 5.95
C PRO A 147 1.33 0.91 4.88
N VAL A 148 1.43 -0.38 4.57
CA VAL A 148 0.43 -1.07 3.75
C VAL A 148 -0.68 -1.52 4.71
N MET A 149 -1.87 -0.98 4.52
CA MET A 149 -3.05 -1.41 5.26
C MET A 149 -3.56 -2.70 4.62
N GLY A 150 -3.61 -3.78 5.39
CA GLY A 150 -4.07 -5.09 4.94
C GLY A 150 -4.34 -6.01 6.12
N GLU A 151 -4.65 -7.27 5.83
CA GLU A 151 -5.07 -8.31 6.79
C GLU A 151 -4.08 -8.53 7.95
N ALA A 152 -2.80 -8.19 7.76
CA ALA A 152 -1.80 -8.27 8.81
C ALA A 152 -2.17 -7.47 10.08
N ARG A 153 -2.81 -6.29 9.94
CA ARG A 153 -3.26 -5.52 11.12
C ARG A 153 -4.41 -6.22 11.84
N GLU A 154 -5.29 -6.86 11.10
CA GLU A 154 -6.42 -7.62 11.65
C GLU A 154 -5.91 -8.87 12.38
N SER A 155 -4.91 -9.56 11.83
CA SER A 155 -4.20 -10.65 12.51
C SER A 155 -3.55 -10.20 13.81
N THR A 156 -2.81 -9.08 13.81
CA THR A 156 -2.21 -8.55 15.05
C THR A 156 -3.26 -8.12 16.07
N MET A 157 -4.39 -7.55 15.62
CA MET A 157 -5.51 -7.22 16.50
C MET A 157 -6.18 -8.47 17.08
N ALA A 158 -6.34 -9.53 16.28
CA ALA A 158 -6.88 -10.81 16.71
C ALA A 158 -5.95 -11.48 17.73
N GLU A 159 -4.64 -11.52 17.49
CA GLU A 159 -3.64 -12.02 18.43
C GLU A 159 -3.66 -11.25 19.76
N ALA A 160 -3.69 -9.91 19.70
CA ALA A 160 -3.78 -9.08 20.90
C ALA A 160 -5.11 -9.28 21.65
N ALA A 161 -6.21 -9.50 20.93
CA ALA A 161 -7.51 -9.82 21.52
C ALA A 161 -7.49 -11.19 22.20
N GLU A 162 -6.90 -12.21 21.58
CA GLU A 162 -6.71 -13.53 22.18
C GLU A 162 -5.87 -13.46 23.45
N GLU A 163 -4.79 -12.67 23.46
CA GLU A 163 -3.93 -12.48 24.64
C GLU A 163 -4.70 -11.82 25.80
N LEU A 164 -5.48 -10.76 25.51
CA LEU A 164 -6.34 -10.10 26.50
C LEU A 164 -7.43 -11.03 27.04
N ILE A 165 -8.02 -11.85 26.17
CA ILE A 165 -9.02 -12.85 26.54
C ILE A 165 -8.39 -13.93 27.44
N ALA A 166 -7.18 -14.40 27.12
CA ALA A 166 -6.46 -15.39 27.91
C ALA A 166 -6.06 -14.84 29.30
N GLU A 167 -5.68 -13.57 29.39
CA GLU A 167 -5.43 -12.86 30.66
C GLU A 167 -6.72 -12.76 31.49
N ALA A 168 -7.83 -12.31 30.88
CA ALA A 168 -9.12 -12.16 31.54
C ALA A 168 -9.72 -13.51 32.01
N MET A 169 -9.50 -14.59 31.25
CA MET A 169 -9.92 -15.95 31.61
C MET A 169 -8.98 -16.64 32.61
N GLY A 170 -7.86 -16.01 33.01
CA GLY A 170 -6.94 -16.52 34.03
C GLY A 170 -6.09 -17.73 33.60
N ILE A 171 -6.05 -18.04 32.30
CA ILE A 171 -5.41 -19.26 31.76
C ILE A 171 -3.87 -19.20 31.89
N GLY A 172 -3.28 -18.01 32.08
CA GLY A 172 -1.84 -17.82 32.28
C GLY A 172 -1.35 -17.88 33.74
N ALA A 173 -2.23 -17.81 34.74
CA ALA A 173 -1.81 -17.66 36.15
C ALA A 173 -1.53 -19.00 36.87
N GLU A 174 -2.07 -20.12 36.39
CA GLU A 174 -1.90 -21.42 37.06
C GLU A 174 -0.53 -22.07 36.84
N GLN A 175 0.18 -21.75 35.75
CA GLN A 175 1.50 -22.36 35.48
C GLN A 175 2.62 -21.82 36.39
N ARG A 176 2.49 -20.59 36.92
CA ARG A 176 3.48 -20.02 37.87
C ARG A 176 3.31 -20.53 39.30
N LYS A 177 2.13 -21.01 39.70
CA LYS A 177 1.88 -21.54 41.06
C LYS A 177 2.34 -22.99 41.26
N ARG A 178 2.58 -23.76 40.20
CA ARG A 178 3.08 -25.16 40.28
C ARG A 178 4.61 -25.28 40.26
N ALA A 179 5.32 -24.16 40.07
CA ALA A 179 6.78 -24.11 40.00
C ALA A 179 7.44 -23.50 41.26
N ASN A 180 6.69 -23.33 42.34
CA ASN A 180 7.18 -22.87 43.65
C ASN A 180 6.83 -23.87 44.74
#